data_AF-B8GGJ2-F1
#
_entry.id   AF-B8GGJ2-F1
#
_cell.length_a   1.000
_cell.length_b   1.000
_cell.length_c   1.000
_cell.angle_alpha   90.00
_cell.angle_beta   90.00
_cell.angle_gamma   90.00
#
_symmetry.space_group_name_H-M   'P 1'
#
loop_
_entity.id
_entity.type
_entity.pdbx_description
1 polymer ?
#
loop_
_entity_poly.entity_id
_entity_poly.type
_entity_poly.pdbx_seq_one_letter_code
_entity_poly.pdbx_strand_id
1 'polypeptide(L)' 'MNAIPRKYITDARNRKQAVIVDLETFNRMESIIEDNGLAKFMEEAEEDESLYG' A
#
# COMPACT_ATOMS: atom_id res chain seq x y z
N MET A 1 10.84 11.71 11.05
CA MET A 1 9.60 11.08 10.53
C MET A 1 8.52 11.30 11.55
N ASN A 2 7.43 11.97 11.18
CA ASN A 2 6.26 12.08 12.06
C ASN A 2 5.50 10.76 12.04
N ALA A 3 5.07 10.28 13.20
CA ALA A 3 4.25 9.08 13.28
C ALA A 3 2.91 9.32 12.58
N ILE A 4 2.43 8.33 11.83
CA ILE A 4 1.08 8.35 11.26
C ILE A 4 0.06 8.25 12.40
N PRO A 5 -0.79 9.26 12.62
CA PRO A 5 -1.87 9.18 13.61
C PRO A 5 -2.83 8.07 13.23
N ARG A 6 -3.17 7.21 14.19
CA ARG A 6 -4.04 6.05 13.94
C ARG A 6 -4.88 5.69 15.15
N LYS A 7 -6.12 5.30 14.88
CA LYS A 7 -7.03 4.70 15.86
C LYS A 7 -7.32 3.26 15.44
N TYR A 8 -7.67 2.41 16.39
CA TYR A 8 -7.96 1.01 16.11
C TYR A 8 -9.42 0.69 16.45
N ILE A 9 -10.04 -0.12 15.60
CA ILE A 9 -11.28 -0.82 15.92
C ILE A 9 -10.87 -2.19 16.46
N THR A 10 -11.29 -2.52 17.67
CA THR A 10 -10.96 -3.78 18.35
C THR A 10 -12.21 -4.62 18.61
N ASP A 11 -12.01 -5.95 18.71
CA ASP A 11 -13.07 -6.85 19.14
C ASP A 11 -13.23 -6.88 20.67
N ALA A 12 -14.17 -7.69 21.17
CA ALA A 12 -14.42 -7.86 22.61
C ALA A 12 -13.21 -8.42 23.40
N ARG A 13 -12.21 -8.99 22.72
CA ARG A 13 -10.95 -9.47 23.32
C ARG A 13 -9.80 -8.47 23.14
N ASN A 14 -10.11 -7.23 22.76
CA ASN A 14 -9.16 -6.16 22.47
C ASN A 14 -8.18 -6.48 21.32
N ARG A 15 -8.57 -7.38 20.41
CA ARG A 15 -7.76 -7.70 19.21
C ARG A 15 -8.09 -6.69 18.12
N LYS A 16 -7.07 -6.07 17.53
CA LYS A 16 -7.20 -5.10 16.43
C LYS A 16 -7.81 -5.77 15.20
N GLN A 17 -8.91 -5.22 14.70
CA GLN A 17 -9.60 -5.67 13.49
C GLN A 17 -9.40 -4.71 12.32
N ALA A 18 -9.37 -3.41 12.60
CA ALA A 18 -9.16 -2.38 11.60
C ALA A 18 -8.41 -1.17 12.17
N VAL A 19 -7.89 -0.34 11.28
CA VAL A 19 -7.27 0.95 11.60
C VAL A 19 -8.05 2.07 10.94
N ILE A 20 -8.21 3.18 11.67
CA ILE A 20 -8.76 4.42 11.15
C ILE A 20 -7.59 5.40 11.04
N VAL A 21 -7.39 5.90 9.83
CA VAL A 21 -6.50 7.01 9.48
C VAL A 21 -7.32 8.10 8.79
N ASP A 22 -6.80 9.32 8.71
CA ASP A 22 -7.42 10.34 7.87
C ASP A 22 -7.30 9.97 6.38
N LEU A 23 -8.19 10.54 5.58
CA LEU A 23 -8.31 10.19 4.17
C LEU A 23 -7.06 10.56 3.37
N GLU A 24 -6.39 11.66 3.71
CA GLU A 24 -5.16 12.09 3.05
C GLU A 24 -4.05 11.06 3.27
N THR A 25 -3.88 10.60 4.50
CA THR A 25 -2.96 9.52 4.86
C THR A 25 -3.29 8.24 4.11
N PHE A 26 -4.56 7.83 4.05
CA PHE A 26 -4.97 6.64 3.31
C PHE A 26 -4.61 6.75 1.82
N ASN A 27 -5.02 7.83 1.16
CA ASN A 27 -4.75 8.03 -0.26
C ASN A 27 -3.24 8.04 -0.56
N ARG A 28 -2.44 8.66 0.32
CA ARG A 28 -0.98 8.66 0.17
C ARG A 28 -0.39 7.24 0.28
N MET A 29 -0.93 6.40 1.15
CA MET A 29 -0.52 5.00 1.24
C MET A 29 -0.86 4.25 -0.05
N GLU A 30 -2.09 4.40 -0.55
CA GLU A 30 -2.54 3.75 -1.79
C GLU A 30 -1.67 4.17 -2.98
N SER A 31 -1.44 5.47 -3.19
CA SER A 31 -0.62 5.93 -4.33
C SER A 31 0.80 5.35 -4.31
N ILE A 32 1.44 5.25 -3.14
CA ILE A 32 2.78 4.65 -3.05
C ILE A 32 2.76 3.16 -3.41
N ILE A 33 1.71 2.44 -2.98
CA ILE A 33 1.56 1.01 -3.25
C ILE A 33 1.27 0.79 -4.74
N GLU A 34 0.36 1.56 -5.32
CA GLU A 34 -0.01 1.51 -6.74
C GLU A 34 1.18 1.86 -7.64
N ASP A 35 1.90 2.96 -7.35
CA ASP A 35 3.07 3.37 -8.11
C ASP A 35 4.16 2.28 -8.08
N ASN A 36 4.40 1.65 -6.91
CA ASN A 36 5.37 0.56 -6.81
C ASN A 36 4.93 -0.68 -7.58
N GLY A 37 3.64 -1.03 -7.50
CA GLY A 37 3.07 -2.16 -8.23
C GLY A 37 3.17 -1.96 -9.74
N LEU A 38 2.84 -0.75 -10.21
CA LEU A 38 2.92 -0.40 -11.62
C LEU A 38 4.36 -0.43 -12.13
N ALA A 39 5.30 0.17 -11.40
CA ALA A 39 6.71 0.17 -11.78
C ALA A 39 7.26 -1.26 -11.95
N LYS A 40 6.98 -2.16 -10.99
CA LYS A 40 7.39 -3.57 -11.08
C LYS A 40 6.74 -4.31 -12.24
N PHE A 41 5.45 -4.07 -12.47
CA PHE A 41 4.76 -4.67 -13.60
C PHE A 41 5.38 -4.25 -14.94
N MET A 42 5.81 -2.99 -15.05
CA MET A 42 6.51 -2.49 -16.23
C MET A 42 7.90 -3.13 -16.39
N GLU A 43 8.67 -3.25 -15.30
CA GLU A 43 9.97 -3.93 -15.31
C GLU A 43 9.84 -5.40 -15.77
N GLU A 44 8.87 -6.13 -15.21
CA GLU A 44 8.59 -7.52 -15.59
C GLU A 44 8.20 -7.64 -17.08
N ALA A 45 7.39 -6.72 -17.59
CA ALA A 45 6.97 -6.71 -18.99
C ALA A 45 8.13 -6.42 -19.97
N GLU A 46 9.04 -5.50 -19.60
CA GLU A 46 10.25 -5.22 -20.39
C GLU A 46 11.22 -6.40 -20.41
N GLU A 47 11.39 -7.10 -19.27
CA GLU A 47 12.19 -8.33 -19.22
C GLU A 47 11.60 -9.44 -20.09
N ASP A 48 10.27 -9.60 -20.11
CA ASP A 48 9.59 -10.61 -20.94
C ASP A 48 9.75 -10.29 -22.44
N GLU A 49 9.61 -9.02 -22.86
CA GLU A 49 9.88 -8.62 -24.26
C GLU A 49 11.33 -8.89 -24.68
N SER A 50 12.30 -8.74 -23.76
CA SER A 50 13.72 -9.01 -24.03
C SER A 50 14.06 -10.49 -24.27
N LEU A 51 13.22 -11.42 -23.78
CA LEU A 51 13.40 -12.87 -23.92
C LEU A 51 12.91 -13.42 -25.27
N TYR A 52 12.09 -12.66 -26.00
CA TYR A 52 11.55 -13.03 -27.31
C TYR A 52 12.11 -12.19 -28.48
N GLY A 53 13.07 -11.29 -28.22
CA GLY A 53 13.76 -10.45 -29.20
C GLY A 53 15.00 -11.07 -29.82
#